data_AF-A0A7Y6NQ87-F1
#
_entry.id   AF-A0A7Y6NQ87-F1
#
_cell.length_a   1.000
_cell.length_b   1.000
_cell.length_c   1.000
_cell.angle_alpha   90.00
_cell.angle_beta   90.00
_cell.angle_gamma   90.00
#
_symmetry.space_group_name_H-M   'P 1'
#
loop_
_entity.id
_entity.type
_entity.pdbx_description
1 polymer ?
#
loop_
_entity_poly.entity_id
_entity_poly.type
_entity_poly.pdbx_seq_one_letter_code
_entity_poly.pdbx_strand_id
1 'polypeptide(L)'
;MHAHGFGQRYDLPLPLWLWLTGAGATLVLTFVALALFARRRDFGRSFLASIDLLQRPLLRRVAHPLAAVLRTIGVLLFVLTLATGFVGHQDPYANLIVTMVWVLWWVGMAFFCALVGDVWDVVNPLPVLYRAVVRVLGTRESIGWTYPARLGAWPAVLLFFAFAWAELLWQDKDVPRALAGALLGYAVIGWCAMLLFGVDAWRRHGDAFAMVFRVLGRFAPLEVRSATATQPARLGLRLYGAGLLRDEPVPNSVAAFVLLMLATVTFDGFHETPLMDRIGTAAQASRPVAEALFTLASATGLDETQWLNTAILVLFPIAFVLIFRATGAWMLRLAGGPSTPGTAGADINAMVWSLVPIAVAYHLAHYASLLITTGQFIVPLASDPFGWGWNLFGTRGRGVDLGILSPAVYWYTAVILIVVGHVLAVIVAHIEAARRFASHRAVLLGQLPMLVLMVAYTSLSLWIMAQPIVG
;
A
#
# COMPACT_ATOMS: atom_id res chain seq x y z
N MET A 1 6.46 -23.71 -4.58
CA MET A 1 5.73 -23.35 -5.82
C MET A 1 4.84 -22.18 -5.47
N HIS A 2 5.27 -20.98 -5.84
CA HIS A 2 4.79 -19.72 -5.28
C HIS A 2 3.39 -19.35 -5.81
N ALA A 3 2.58 -18.70 -4.98
CA ALA A 3 1.19 -18.29 -5.26
C ALA A 3 1.05 -17.14 -6.30
N HIS A 4 2.06 -16.91 -7.13
CA HIS A 4 2.07 -15.88 -8.16
C HIS A 4 1.92 -16.52 -9.55
N GLY A 5 1.00 -15.98 -10.34
CA GLY A 5 0.46 -16.60 -11.55
C GLY A 5 1.48 -16.90 -12.65
N PHE A 6 1.28 -18.06 -13.28
CA PHE A 6 1.84 -18.57 -14.55
C PHE A 6 3.08 -17.90 -15.18
N GLY A 7 4.13 -18.72 -15.32
CA GLY A 7 5.27 -18.53 -16.23
C GLY A 7 5.00 -18.79 -17.71
N GLN A 8 3.86 -18.35 -18.26
CA GLN A 8 3.75 -18.25 -19.73
C GLN A 8 4.36 -16.93 -20.20
N ARG A 9 5.39 -17.04 -21.04
CA ARG A 9 6.04 -15.91 -21.71
C ARG A 9 5.03 -15.21 -22.62
N TYR A 10 4.42 -14.13 -22.14
CA TYR A 10 3.65 -13.23 -22.99
C TYR A 10 4.64 -12.35 -23.76
N ASP A 11 4.75 -12.60 -25.07
CA ASP A 11 5.48 -11.69 -25.93
C ASP A 11 4.69 -10.39 -26.07
N LEU A 12 5.35 -9.28 -25.70
CA LEU A 12 4.74 -7.95 -25.77
C LEU A 12 4.24 -7.68 -27.20
N PRO A 13 3.06 -7.05 -27.36
CA PRO A 13 2.50 -6.77 -28.67
C PRO A 13 3.35 -5.75 -29.47
N LEU A 14 4.17 -4.97 -28.77
CA LEU A 14 5.15 -4.06 -29.34
C LEU A 14 6.47 -4.16 -28.56
N PRO A 15 7.62 -3.87 -29.20
CA PRO A 15 8.90 -3.75 -28.52
C PRO A 15 8.84 -2.85 -27.27
N LEU A 16 9.47 -3.29 -26.17
CA LEU A 16 9.44 -2.58 -24.88
C LEU A 16 9.85 -1.10 -24.99
N TRP A 17 10.82 -0.77 -25.85
CA TRP A 17 11.28 0.61 -26.01
C TRP A 17 10.17 1.56 -26.50
N LEU A 18 9.19 1.08 -27.29
CA LEU A 18 8.05 1.89 -27.72
C LEU A 18 7.12 2.21 -26.55
N TRP A 19 6.89 1.24 -25.66
CA TRP A 19 6.11 1.45 -24.45
C TRP A 19 6.78 2.45 -23.51
N LEU A 20 8.09 2.29 -23.28
CA LEU A 20 8.86 3.19 -22.43
C LEU A 20 8.89 4.62 -22.99
N THR A 21 9.14 4.78 -24.29
CA THR A 21 9.16 6.10 -24.93
C THR A 21 7.79 6.76 -24.97
N GLY A 22 6.72 6.01 -25.27
CA GLY A 22 5.34 6.53 -25.26
C GLY A 22 4.88 6.96 -23.86
N ALA A 23 5.14 6.15 -22.84
CA ALA A 23 4.83 6.49 -21.46
C ALA A 23 5.64 7.69 -20.97
N GLY A 24 6.95 7.71 -21.22
CA GLY A 24 7.83 8.84 -20.87
C GLY A 24 7.41 10.14 -21.56
N ALA A 25 7.12 10.08 -22.87
CA ALA A 25 6.63 11.23 -23.63
C ALA A 25 5.30 11.75 -23.07
N THR A 26 4.38 10.88 -22.69
CA THR A 26 3.09 11.28 -22.08
C THR A 26 3.30 12.11 -20.81
N LEU A 27 4.25 11.73 -19.96
CA LEU A 27 4.54 12.49 -18.73
C LEU A 27 5.21 13.82 -19.02
N VAL A 28 6.16 13.85 -19.95
CA VAL A 28 6.80 15.10 -20.38
C VAL A 28 5.78 16.06 -20.99
N LEU A 29 4.89 15.56 -21.86
CA LEU A 29 3.84 16.37 -22.48
C LEU A 29 2.81 16.85 -21.45
N THR A 30 2.43 16.01 -20.48
CA THR A 30 1.57 16.41 -19.35
C THR A 30 2.20 17.53 -18.55
N PHE A 31 3.49 17.40 -18.23
CA PHE A 31 4.23 18.44 -17.53
C PHE A 31 4.28 19.74 -18.32
N VAL A 32 4.58 19.68 -19.63
CA VAL A 32 4.58 20.85 -20.52
C VAL A 32 3.20 21.51 -20.56
N ALA A 33 2.13 20.72 -20.65
CA ALA A 33 0.76 21.25 -20.62
C ALA A 33 0.47 21.99 -19.30
N LEU A 34 0.83 21.40 -18.15
CA LEU A 34 0.66 22.07 -16.85
C LEU A 34 1.53 23.34 -16.75
N ALA A 35 2.77 23.29 -17.21
CA ALA A 35 3.67 24.45 -17.24
C ALA A 35 3.08 25.62 -18.05
N LEU A 36 2.40 25.33 -19.17
CA LEU A 36 1.82 26.33 -20.05
C LEU A 36 0.46 26.85 -19.55
N PHE A 37 -0.42 25.96 -19.08
CA PHE A 37 -1.83 26.28 -18.82
C PHE A 37 -2.16 26.43 -17.32
N ALA A 38 -1.46 25.74 -16.41
CA ALA A 38 -1.71 25.77 -14.97
C ALA A 38 -0.84 26.81 -14.22
N ARG A 39 -0.72 28.02 -14.79
CA ARG A 39 0.18 29.07 -14.27
C ARG A 39 -0.24 29.69 -12.93
N ARG A 40 -1.53 29.61 -12.60
CA ARG A 40 -2.07 30.29 -11.40
C ARG A 40 -1.87 29.45 -10.15
N ARG A 41 -1.47 30.09 -9.04
CA ARG A 41 -1.26 29.45 -7.73
C ARG A 41 -2.52 28.80 -7.15
N ASP A 42 -3.70 29.21 -7.59
CA ASP A 42 -4.99 28.69 -7.15
C ASP A 42 -5.51 27.52 -7.98
N PHE A 43 -4.77 27.04 -9.00
CA PHE A 43 -5.18 25.92 -9.88
C PHE A 43 -5.65 24.69 -9.09
N GLY A 44 -5.02 24.40 -7.94
CA GLY A 44 -5.38 23.28 -7.07
C GLY A 44 -6.62 23.48 -6.18
N ARG A 45 -7.17 24.70 -6.05
CA ARG A 45 -8.27 24.97 -5.09
C ARG A 45 -9.59 24.34 -5.48
N SER A 46 -9.90 24.30 -6.78
CA SER A 46 -11.11 23.65 -7.29
C SER A 46 -11.14 22.15 -6.98
N PHE A 47 -9.97 21.49 -7.02
CA PHE A 47 -9.84 20.07 -6.69
C PHE A 47 -10.10 19.76 -5.22
N LEU A 48 -9.93 20.72 -4.31
CA LEU A 48 -10.16 20.54 -2.87
C LEU A 48 -11.64 20.59 -2.47
N ALA A 49 -12.55 20.91 -3.41
CA ALA A 49 -13.97 20.89 -3.14
C ALA A 49 -14.41 19.51 -2.63
N SER A 50 -15.07 19.48 -1.47
CA SER A 50 -15.61 18.26 -0.88
C SER A 50 -17.03 18.48 -0.41
N ILE A 51 -17.92 17.54 -0.71
CA ILE A 51 -19.31 17.56 -0.26
C ILE A 51 -19.43 16.60 0.91
N ASP A 52 -19.82 17.09 2.09
CA ASP A 52 -20.07 16.22 3.24
C ASP A 52 -21.48 15.62 3.14
N LEU A 53 -21.52 14.32 2.85
CA LEU A 53 -22.75 13.56 2.67
C LEU A 53 -23.52 13.38 4.00
N LEU A 54 -22.84 13.43 5.15
CA LEU A 54 -23.51 13.31 6.47
C LEU A 54 -24.29 14.56 6.87
N GLN A 55 -24.12 15.68 6.16
CA GLN A 55 -24.98 16.85 6.32
C GLN A 55 -26.42 16.57 5.87
N ARG A 56 -26.63 15.57 4.99
CA ARG A 56 -27.97 15.14 4.57
C ARG A 56 -28.58 14.20 5.63
N PRO A 57 -29.76 14.51 6.19
CA PRO A 57 -30.31 13.77 7.33
C PRO A 57 -30.65 12.31 6.99
N LEU A 58 -31.07 12.02 5.76
CA LEU A 58 -31.34 10.66 5.29
C LEU A 58 -30.07 9.80 5.28
N LEU A 59 -28.97 10.33 4.72
CA LEU A 59 -27.68 9.62 4.66
C LEU A 59 -27.11 9.41 6.06
N ARG A 60 -27.23 10.39 6.96
CA ARG A 60 -26.82 10.24 8.36
C ARG A 60 -27.58 9.14 9.10
N ARG A 61 -28.90 9.01 8.86
CA ARG A 61 -29.74 7.95 9.45
C ARG A 61 -29.35 6.56 8.98
N VAL A 62 -28.94 6.40 7.72
CA VAL A 62 -28.51 5.11 7.15
C VAL A 62 -27.05 4.79 7.50
N ALA A 63 -26.18 5.80 7.60
CA ALA A 63 -24.75 5.60 7.83
C ALA A 63 -24.44 4.90 9.16
N HIS A 64 -25.15 5.25 10.24
CA HIS A 64 -24.95 4.62 11.55
C HIS A 64 -25.25 3.10 11.58
N PRO A 65 -26.45 2.62 11.19
CA PRO A 65 -26.74 1.20 11.17
C PRO A 65 -25.86 0.46 10.16
N LEU A 66 -25.59 1.05 8.99
CA LEU A 66 -24.69 0.45 8.01
C LEU A 66 -23.28 0.25 8.58
N ALA A 67 -22.71 1.26 9.26
CA ALA A 67 -21.42 1.13 9.92
C ALA A 67 -21.41 0.05 11.01
N ALA A 68 -22.52 -0.12 11.75
CA ALA A 68 -22.63 -1.18 12.74
C ALA A 68 -22.66 -2.58 12.10
N VAL A 69 -23.41 -2.74 11.00
CA VAL A 69 -23.43 -3.99 10.22
C VAL A 69 -22.05 -4.30 9.66
N LEU A 70 -21.38 -3.33 9.03
CA LEU A 70 -20.04 -3.49 8.47
C LEU A 70 -18.99 -3.85 9.54
N ARG A 71 -19.05 -3.23 10.73
CA ARG A 71 -18.21 -3.60 11.88
C ARG A 71 -18.45 -5.04 12.32
N THR A 72 -19.72 -5.45 12.39
CA THR A 72 -20.10 -6.80 12.79
C THR A 72 -19.57 -7.82 11.78
N ILE A 73 -19.75 -7.57 10.48
CA ILE A 73 -19.18 -8.41 9.42
C ILE A 73 -17.66 -8.48 9.52
N GLY A 74 -16.97 -7.35 9.71
CA GLY A 74 -15.51 -7.32 9.86
C GLY A 74 -15.02 -8.17 11.03
N VAL A 75 -15.70 -8.11 12.17
CA VAL A 75 -15.39 -8.94 13.35
C VAL A 75 -15.66 -10.43 13.09
N LEU A 76 -16.81 -10.76 12.50
CA LEU A 76 -17.17 -12.15 12.18
C LEU A 76 -16.16 -12.77 11.21
N LEU A 77 -15.77 -12.05 10.16
CA LEU A 77 -14.75 -12.49 9.21
C LEU A 77 -13.38 -12.65 9.87
N PHE A 78 -13.00 -11.74 10.77
CA PHE A 78 -11.73 -11.86 11.50
C PHE A 78 -11.69 -13.09 12.41
N VAL A 79 -12.77 -13.33 13.17
CA VAL A 79 -12.87 -14.51 14.05
C VAL A 79 -12.90 -15.79 13.22
N LEU A 80 -13.66 -15.82 12.12
CA LEU A 80 -13.70 -16.95 11.20
C LEU A 80 -12.30 -17.25 10.65
N THR A 81 -11.59 -16.25 10.16
CA THR A 81 -10.22 -16.35 9.64
C THR A 81 -9.25 -16.96 10.67
N LEU A 82 -9.31 -16.51 11.93
CA LEU A 82 -8.48 -17.09 13.00
C LEU A 82 -8.88 -18.54 13.30
N ALA A 83 -10.19 -18.81 13.38
CA ALA A 83 -10.69 -20.16 13.65
C ALA A 83 -10.28 -21.15 12.55
N THR A 84 -10.40 -20.78 11.27
CA THR A 84 -9.98 -21.63 10.16
C THR A 84 -8.48 -21.85 10.15
N GLY A 85 -7.67 -20.84 10.49
CA GLY A 85 -6.22 -21.02 10.53
C GLY A 85 -5.73 -21.98 11.64
N PHE A 86 -6.33 -21.94 12.83
CA PHE A 86 -5.94 -22.83 13.94
C PHE A 86 -6.55 -24.23 13.84
N VAL A 87 -7.82 -24.32 13.44
CA VAL A 87 -8.64 -25.53 13.54
C VAL A 87 -8.89 -26.20 12.18
N GLY A 88 -8.83 -25.43 11.09
CA GLY A 88 -9.04 -25.93 9.73
C GLY A 88 -7.84 -26.73 9.18
N HIS A 89 -8.05 -27.30 7.99
CA HIS A 89 -7.04 -28.06 7.25
C HIS A 89 -5.79 -27.20 7.00
N GLN A 90 -4.59 -27.76 7.16
CA GLN A 90 -3.35 -26.99 7.05
C GLN A 90 -2.81 -26.91 5.61
N ASP A 91 -3.63 -27.30 4.63
CA ASP A 91 -3.34 -27.12 3.22
C ASP A 91 -3.76 -25.69 2.83
N PRO A 92 -2.85 -24.85 2.32
CA PRO A 92 -3.14 -23.47 1.93
C PRO A 92 -4.34 -23.35 0.97
N TYR A 93 -4.53 -24.32 0.07
CA TYR A 93 -5.60 -24.28 -0.94
C TYR A 93 -6.96 -24.74 -0.41
N ALA A 94 -6.97 -25.44 0.73
CA ALA A 94 -8.19 -25.91 1.39
C ALA A 94 -8.56 -25.06 2.62
N ASN A 95 -7.79 -24.02 2.94
CA ASN A 95 -8.02 -23.17 4.10
C ASN A 95 -8.36 -21.73 3.71
N LEU A 96 -9.44 -21.21 4.29
CA LEU A 96 -9.89 -19.84 4.05
C LEU A 96 -8.85 -18.77 4.39
N ILE A 97 -7.98 -19.00 5.39
CA ILE A 97 -7.13 -17.94 5.95
C ILE A 97 -6.16 -17.34 4.91
N VAL A 98 -5.57 -18.17 4.06
CA VAL A 98 -4.55 -17.73 3.10
C VAL A 98 -5.17 -16.79 2.07
N THR A 99 -6.30 -17.18 1.46
CA THR A 99 -7.05 -16.33 0.53
C THR A 99 -7.62 -15.09 1.22
N MET A 100 -8.12 -15.21 2.45
CA MET A 100 -8.69 -14.07 3.16
C MET A 100 -7.64 -13.02 3.51
N VAL A 101 -6.46 -13.42 4.00
CA VAL A 101 -5.40 -12.50 4.40
C VAL A 101 -4.71 -11.92 3.18
N TRP A 102 -4.13 -12.74 2.32
CA TRP A 102 -3.26 -12.25 1.25
C TRP A 102 -4.02 -11.67 0.06
N VAL A 103 -5.18 -12.23 -0.28
CA VAL A 103 -5.92 -11.83 -1.49
C VAL A 103 -7.04 -10.85 -1.17
N LEU A 104 -7.96 -11.20 -0.28
CA LEU A 104 -9.14 -10.37 -0.05
C LEU A 104 -8.85 -9.17 0.85
N TRP A 105 -8.16 -9.39 1.95
CA TRP A 105 -7.85 -8.33 2.90
C TRP A 105 -6.69 -7.48 2.40
N TRP A 106 -5.51 -8.05 2.17
CA TRP A 106 -4.36 -7.24 1.80
C TRP A 106 -4.56 -6.55 0.44
N VAL A 107 -4.74 -7.32 -0.64
CA VAL A 107 -4.94 -6.78 -1.98
C VAL A 107 -6.33 -6.18 -2.17
N GLY A 108 -7.39 -6.92 -1.84
CA GLY A 108 -8.77 -6.48 -2.07
C GLY A 108 -9.15 -5.22 -1.28
N MET A 109 -8.75 -5.12 0.01
CA MET A 109 -8.99 -3.90 0.79
C MET A 109 -8.14 -2.75 0.27
N ALA A 110 -6.90 -2.98 -0.20
CA ALA A 110 -6.08 -1.92 -0.79
C ALA A 110 -6.73 -1.35 -2.06
N PHE A 111 -7.26 -2.20 -2.95
CA PHE A 111 -8.02 -1.79 -4.12
C PHE A 111 -9.26 -0.97 -3.72
N PHE A 112 -10.03 -1.48 -2.75
CA PHE A 112 -11.23 -0.80 -2.28
C PHE A 112 -10.89 0.56 -1.65
N CYS A 113 -9.84 0.63 -0.83
CA CYS A 113 -9.41 1.86 -0.17
C CYS A 113 -8.87 2.89 -1.16
N ALA A 114 -8.20 2.47 -2.22
CA ALA A 114 -7.69 3.38 -3.25
C ALA A 114 -8.79 3.87 -4.20
N LEU A 115 -9.75 3.01 -4.59
CA LEU A 115 -10.76 3.33 -5.59
C LEU A 115 -12.06 3.90 -5.00
N VAL A 116 -12.43 3.47 -3.80
CA VAL A 116 -13.71 3.85 -3.18
C VAL A 116 -13.47 4.78 -2.00
N GLY A 117 -12.76 4.32 -0.97
CA GLY A 117 -12.46 5.08 0.25
C GLY A 117 -11.98 4.20 1.40
N ASP A 118 -11.36 4.80 2.42
CA ASP A 118 -10.79 4.11 3.59
C ASP A 118 -11.90 3.46 4.48
N VAL A 119 -12.44 2.34 4.02
CA VAL A 119 -13.45 1.56 4.75
C VAL A 119 -12.83 0.82 5.94
N TRP A 120 -11.51 0.59 5.93
CA TRP A 120 -10.79 0.01 7.05
C TRP A 120 -11.00 0.81 8.34
N ASP A 121 -11.13 2.13 8.26
CA ASP A 121 -11.46 2.97 9.42
C ASP A 121 -12.76 2.55 10.14
N VAL A 122 -13.69 1.92 9.41
CA VAL A 122 -14.95 1.40 9.94
C VAL A 122 -14.86 -0.09 10.27
N VAL A 123 -14.33 -0.92 9.36
CA VAL A 123 -14.41 -2.39 9.46
C VAL A 123 -13.27 -3.03 10.26
N ASN A 124 -12.24 -2.28 10.64
CA ASN A 124 -11.10 -2.82 11.40
C ASN A 124 -11.61 -3.54 12.67
N PRO A 125 -11.39 -4.87 12.78
CA PRO A 125 -11.94 -5.67 13.86
C PRO A 125 -11.23 -5.41 15.19
N LEU A 126 -9.96 -4.99 15.19
CA LEU A 126 -9.16 -4.90 16.41
C LEU A 126 -9.68 -3.81 17.38
N PRO A 127 -9.92 -2.55 16.94
CA PRO A 127 -10.53 -1.54 17.80
C PRO A 127 -11.94 -1.91 18.26
N VAL A 128 -12.71 -2.62 17.43
CA VAL A 128 -14.09 -3.02 17.74
C VAL A 128 -14.09 -4.04 18.86
N LEU A 129 -13.29 -5.10 18.72
CA LEU A 129 -13.14 -6.14 19.74
C LEU A 129 -12.52 -5.59 21.03
N TYR A 130 -11.48 -4.75 20.92
CA TYR A 130 -10.86 -4.11 22.08
C TYR A 130 -11.89 -3.32 22.90
N ARG A 131 -12.66 -2.44 22.25
CA ARG A 131 -13.71 -1.65 22.91
C ARG A 131 -14.83 -2.51 23.47
N ALA A 132 -15.14 -3.65 22.84
CA ALA A 132 -16.13 -4.59 23.37
C ALA A 132 -15.63 -5.22 24.69
N VAL A 133 -14.36 -5.68 24.73
CA VAL A 133 -13.74 -6.25 25.92
C VAL A 133 -13.68 -5.22 27.06
N VAL A 134 -13.22 -4.00 26.79
CA VAL A 134 -13.17 -2.92 27.80
C VAL A 134 -14.55 -2.64 28.39
N ARG A 135 -15.61 -2.60 27.56
CA ARG A 135 -16.99 -2.39 28.04
C ARG A 135 -17.49 -3.52 28.93
N VAL A 136 -17.20 -4.78 28.55
CA VAL A 136 -17.60 -5.96 29.35
C VAL A 136 -16.87 -5.99 30.69
N LEU A 137 -15.58 -5.62 30.70
CA LEU A 137 -14.78 -5.56 31.93
C LEU A 137 -15.06 -4.30 32.79
N GLY A 138 -15.78 -3.31 32.26
CA GLY A 138 -16.07 -2.06 32.96
C GLY A 138 -14.83 -1.20 33.25
N THR A 139 -13.73 -1.39 32.51
CA THR A 139 -12.46 -0.69 32.73
C THR A 139 -12.33 0.56 31.87
N ARG A 140 -11.28 1.36 32.12
CA ARG A 140 -10.95 2.52 31.28
C ARG A 140 -10.40 2.04 29.92
N GLU A 141 -10.66 2.80 28.85
CA GLU A 141 -10.18 2.46 27.50
C GLU A 141 -8.65 2.47 27.40
N SER A 142 -7.96 3.25 28.24
CA SER A 142 -6.50 3.23 28.31
C SER A 142 -5.99 3.59 29.71
N ILE A 143 -4.71 3.29 29.94
CA ILE A 143 -3.93 3.70 31.11
C ILE A 143 -3.67 5.22 31.09
N GLY A 144 -3.81 5.86 29.93
CA GLY A 144 -3.73 7.31 29.78
C GLY A 144 -2.32 7.84 29.50
N TRP A 145 -1.39 7.01 29.03
CA TRP A 145 -0.07 7.49 28.62
C TRP A 145 -0.19 8.34 27.35
N THR A 146 0.41 9.52 27.37
CA THR A 146 0.48 10.36 26.18
C THR A 146 1.41 9.75 25.14
N TYR A 147 0.93 9.56 23.91
CA TYR A 147 1.76 9.04 22.82
C TYR A 147 2.98 9.94 22.58
N PRO A 148 4.22 9.44 22.71
CA PRO A 148 5.41 10.27 22.55
C PRO A 148 5.54 10.83 21.13
N ALA A 149 5.63 12.15 21.00
CA ALA A 149 5.75 12.82 19.70
C ALA A 149 6.98 12.36 18.88
N ARG A 150 8.05 11.93 19.56
CA ARG A 150 9.28 11.41 18.93
C ARG A 150 9.06 10.09 18.18
N LEU A 151 8.09 9.27 18.60
CA LEU A 151 7.77 8.02 17.91
C LEU A 151 7.12 8.28 16.55
N GLY A 152 6.36 9.38 16.41
CA GLY A 152 5.73 9.75 15.15
C GLY A 152 5.00 8.55 14.53
N ALA A 153 5.35 8.20 13.29
CA ALA A 153 4.85 7.03 12.58
C ALA A 153 5.82 5.84 12.56
N TRP A 154 6.94 5.90 13.29
CA TRP A 154 7.97 4.86 13.23
C TRP A 154 7.49 3.47 13.66
N PRO A 155 6.60 3.30 14.66
CA PRO A 155 6.03 1.99 14.94
C PRO A 155 5.25 1.41 13.75
N ALA A 156 4.51 2.24 13.00
CA ALA A 156 3.82 1.81 11.79
C ALA A 156 4.82 1.43 10.69
N VAL A 157 5.93 2.17 10.53
CA VAL A 157 7.01 1.83 9.58
C VAL A 157 7.62 0.46 9.91
N LEU A 158 7.95 0.20 11.17
CA LEU A 158 8.53 -1.08 11.60
C LEU A 158 7.56 -2.24 11.41
N LEU A 159 6.30 -2.06 11.83
CA LEU A 159 5.27 -3.09 11.66
C LEU A 159 4.95 -3.36 10.20
N PHE A 160 4.94 -2.33 9.35
CA PHE A 160 4.72 -2.50 7.93
C PHE A 160 5.93 -3.16 7.24
N PHE A 161 7.15 -2.84 7.64
CA PHE A 161 8.35 -3.55 7.15
C PHE A 161 8.33 -5.02 7.55
N ALA A 162 7.97 -5.34 8.80
CA ALA A 162 7.83 -6.71 9.26
C ALA A 162 6.73 -7.46 8.49
N PHE A 163 5.61 -6.79 8.19
CA PHE A 163 4.57 -7.34 7.33
C PHE A 163 5.07 -7.61 5.91
N ALA A 164 5.75 -6.65 5.27
CA ALA A 164 6.29 -6.83 3.92
C ALA A 164 7.34 -7.95 3.88
N TRP A 165 8.19 -8.06 4.90
CA TRP A 165 9.12 -9.18 5.03
C TRP A 165 8.37 -10.52 5.15
N ALA A 166 7.30 -10.58 5.95
CA ALA A 166 6.48 -11.78 6.11
C ALA A 166 5.72 -12.15 4.82
N GLU A 167 5.22 -11.16 4.09
CA GLU A 167 4.54 -11.35 2.80
C GLU A 167 5.50 -11.91 1.73
N LEU A 168 6.70 -11.37 1.66
CA LEU A 168 7.59 -11.59 0.53
C LEU A 168 8.58 -12.73 0.76
N LEU A 169 9.08 -12.87 1.99
CA LEU A 169 10.28 -13.69 2.27
C LEU A 169 10.07 -14.80 3.30
N TRP A 170 9.04 -14.70 4.14
CA TRP A 170 8.78 -15.71 5.16
C TRP A 170 8.29 -17.01 4.53
N GLN A 171 8.96 -18.12 4.84
CA GLN A 171 8.66 -19.44 4.28
C GLN A 171 7.28 -19.97 4.70
N ASP A 172 6.88 -19.73 5.95
CA ASP A 172 5.61 -20.25 6.46
C ASP A 172 4.42 -19.32 6.20
N LYS A 173 4.56 -18.33 5.31
CA LYS A 173 3.50 -17.34 5.02
C LYS A 173 2.20 -17.96 4.52
N ASP A 174 2.26 -19.15 3.93
CA ASP A 174 1.12 -19.88 3.41
C ASP A 174 0.63 -20.97 4.39
N VAL A 175 1.35 -21.24 5.49
CA VAL A 175 0.96 -22.23 6.50
C VAL A 175 -0.17 -21.65 7.37
N PRO A 176 -1.39 -22.22 7.35
CA PRO A 176 -2.56 -21.61 7.99
C PRO A 176 -2.39 -21.30 9.48
N ARG A 177 -1.82 -22.23 10.25
CA ARG A 177 -1.58 -22.04 11.69
C ARG A 177 -0.52 -20.98 11.98
N ALA A 178 0.55 -20.93 11.17
CA ALA A 178 1.60 -19.92 11.33
C ALA A 178 1.03 -18.52 11.04
N LEU A 179 0.26 -18.40 9.96
CA LEU A 179 -0.41 -17.16 9.59
C LEU A 179 -1.43 -16.70 10.66
N ALA A 180 -2.23 -17.62 11.22
CA ALA A 180 -3.13 -17.32 12.33
C ALA A 180 -2.37 -16.83 13.58
N GLY A 181 -1.22 -17.44 13.88
CA GLY A 181 -0.32 -16.99 14.94
C GLY A 181 0.21 -15.57 14.71
N ALA A 182 0.62 -15.25 13.48
CA ALA A 182 1.07 -13.90 13.12
C ALA A 182 -0.05 -12.86 13.25
N LEU A 183 -1.27 -13.18 12.79
CA LEU A 183 -2.46 -12.33 12.95
C LEU A 183 -2.77 -12.07 14.43
N LEU A 184 -2.72 -13.12 15.27
CA LEU A 184 -2.93 -13.00 16.70
C LEU A 184 -1.83 -12.17 17.36
N GLY A 185 -0.57 -12.37 16.98
CA GLY A 185 0.56 -11.56 17.45
C GLY A 185 0.39 -10.08 17.13
N TYR A 186 -0.01 -9.76 15.90
CA TYR A 186 -0.33 -8.39 15.49
C TYR A 186 -1.49 -7.80 16.31
N ALA A 187 -2.56 -8.59 16.54
CA ALA A 187 -3.69 -8.18 17.37
C ALA A 187 -3.28 -7.86 18.81
N VAL A 188 -2.44 -8.71 19.42
CA VAL A 188 -1.91 -8.51 20.78
C VAL A 188 -1.05 -7.24 20.86
N ILE A 189 -0.13 -7.02 19.92
CA ILE A 189 0.67 -5.79 19.86
C ILE A 189 -0.25 -4.56 19.78
N GLY A 190 -1.26 -4.62 18.91
CA GLY A 190 -2.25 -3.56 18.75
C GLY A 190 -3.01 -3.29 20.05
N TRP A 191 -3.51 -4.32 20.73
CA TRP A 191 -4.26 -4.16 21.98
C TRP A 191 -3.39 -3.63 23.12
N CYS A 192 -2.16 -4.11 23.27
CA CYS A 192 -1.21 -3.56 24.22
C CYS A 192 -0.99 -2.06 23.98
N ALA A 193 -0.79 -1.65 22.72
CA ALA A 193 -0.60 -0.25 22.40
C ALA A 193 -1.88 0.60 22.58
N MET A 194 -3.06 0.06 22.27
CA MET A 194 -4.35 0.72 22.55
C MET A 194 -4.58 0.89 24.05
N LEU A 195 -4.20 -0.10 24.86
CA LEU A 195 -4.26 -0.02 26.32
C LEU A 195 -3.32 1.05 26.89
N LEU A 196 -2.11 1.17 26.34
CA LEU A 196 -1.14 2.15 26.80
C LEU A 196 -1.52 3.58 26.37
N PHE A 197 -1.76 3.78 25.07
CA PHE A 197 -1.83 5.13 24.45
C PHE A 197 -3.24 5.55 24.03
N GLY A 198 -4.22 4.64 24.08
CA GLY A 198 -5.57 4.86 23.56
C GLY A 198 -5.74 4.44 22.09
N VAL A 199 -6.98 4.06 21.75
CA VAL A 199 -7.33 3.53 20.42
C VAL A 199 -7.05 4.53 19.30
N ASP A 200 -7.45 5.79 19.49
CA ASP A 200 -7.34 6.81 18.45
C ASP A 200 -5.87 7.21 18.22
N ALA A 201 -5.04 7.22 19.26
CA ALA A 201 -3.62 7.54 19.15
C ALA A 201 -2.86 6.43 18.41
N TRP A 202 -3.09 5.16 18.78
CA TRP A 202 -2.47 4.01 18.12
C TRP A 202 -2.84 3.93 16.64
N ARG A 203 -4.14 4.00 16.30
CA ARG A 203 -4.61 3.92 14.91
C ARG A 203 -4.07 5.03 14.01
N ARG A 204 -3.86 6.22 14.58
CA ARG A 204 -3.35 7.37 13.84
C ARG A 204 -1.85 7.28 13.57
N HIS A 205 -1.09 6.70 14.49
CA HIS A 205 0.38 6.80 14.47
C HIS A 205 1.10 5.46 14.32
N GLY A 206 0.67 4.41 15.03
CA GLY A 206 1.40 3.16 15.15
C GLY A 206 0.82 1.97 14.39
N ASP A 207 -0.49 1.95 14.12
CA ASP A 207 -1.12 0.88 13.34
C ASP A 207 -0.71 0.98 11.85
N ALA A 208 0.09 0.01 11.40
CA ALA A 208 0.57 -0.10 10.03
C ALA A 208 -0.58 -0.14 9.01
N PHE A 209 -1.58 -1.00 9.18
CA PHE A 209 -2.64 -1.18 8.18
C PHE A 209 -3.62 -0.01 8.18
N ALA A 210 -3.94 0.55 9.34
CA ALA A 210 -4.68 1.81 9.40
C ALA A 210 -3.92 2.94 8.69
N MET A 211 -2.58 2.94 8.71
CA MET A 211 -1.79 3.91 7.97
C MET A 211 -1.75 3.62 6.47
N VAL A 212 -1.53 2.37 6.03
CA VAL A 212 -1.58 1.96 4.61
C VAL A 212 -2.92 2.37 3.98
N PHE A 213 -4.03 1.91 4.55
CA PHE A 213 -5.35 2.13 3.98
C PHE A 213 -5.78 3.60 4.04
N ARG A 214 -5.31 4.36 5.04
CA ARG A 214 -5.49 5.80 5.08
C ARG A 214 -4.68 6.53 4.00
N VAL A 215 -3.44 6.11 3.74
CA VAL A 215 -2.60 6.66 2.65
C VAL A 215 -3.26 6.40 1.29
N LEU A 216 -3.71 5.16 1.04
CA LEU A 216 -4.45 4.81 -0.18
C LEU A 216 -5.78 5.57 -0.26
N GLY A 217 -6.50 5.66 0.85
CA GLY A 217 -7.76 6.40 0.99
C GLY A 217 -7.64 7.89 0.72
N ARG A 218 -6.44 8.50 0.81
CA ARG A 218 -6.21 9.89 0.38
C ARG A 218 -6.36 10.07 -1.14
N PHE A 219 -6.11 9.02 -1.92
CA PHE A 219 -6.32 9.02 -3.37
C PHE A 219 -7.81 8.86 -3.74
N ALA A 220 -8.58 8.16 -2.91
CA ALA A 220 -9.97 7.83 -3.18
C ALA A 220 -10.95 9.04 -3.13
N PRO A 221 -12.09 8.92 -3.83
CA PRO A 221 -13.12 9.95 -3.90
C PRO A 221 -14.00 10.01 -2.65
N LEU A 222 -14.16 8.92 -1.89
CA LEU A 222 -14.85 8.95 -0.60
C LEU A 222 -13.85 9.08 0.55
N GLU A 223 -13.98 10.18 1.29
CA GLU A 223 -13.37 10.34 2.61
C GLU A 223 -14.30 9.73 3.66
N VAL A 224 -13.90 8.57 4.19
CA VAL A 224 -14.56 7.94 5.34
C VAL A 224 -13.74 8.27 6.59
N ARG A 225 -14.36 8.89 7.59
CA ARG A 225 -13.74 9.13 8.89
C ARG A 225 -14.73 8.89 10.01
N SER A 226 -14.40 7.96 10.91
CA SER A 226 -15.17 7.68 12.12
C SER A 226 -15.11 8.85 13.09
N ALA A 227 -16.12 8.96 13.95
CA ALA A 227 -16.11 9.91 15.05
C ALA A 227 -15.00 9.56 16.04
N THR A 228 -14.28 10.58 16.49
CA THR A 228 -13.33 10.51 17.61
C THR A 228 -13.87 11.35 18.76
N ALA A 229 -13.21 11.32 19.93
CA ALA A 229 -13.58 12.16 21.07
C ALA A 229 -13.61 13.67 20.74
N THR A 230 -12.85 14.11 19.73
CA THR A 230 -12.67 15.52 19.37
C THR A 230 -13.30 15.93 18.05
N GLN A 231 -13.69 14.97 17.19
CA GLN A 231 -14.19 15.28 15.85
C GLN A 231 -15.37 14.37 15.49
N PRO A 232 -16.45 14.91 14.90
CA PRO A 232 -17.56 14.10 14.42
C PRO A 232 -17.13 13.21 13.25
N ALA A 233 -17.93 12.18 12.99
CA ALA A 233 -17.79 11.36 11.80
C ALA A 233 -17.99 12.20 10.53
N ARG A 234 -17.31 11.84 9.44
CA ARG A 234 -17.39 12.52 8.15
C ARG A 234 -17.47 11.50 7.02
N LEU A 235 -18.35 11.76 6.05
CA LEU A 235 -18.40 11.05 4.77
C LEU A 235 -18.31 12.09 3.64
N GLY A 236 -17.10 12.42 3.21
CA GLY A 236 -16.87 13.45 2.19
C GLY A 236 -16.76 12.85 0.79
N LEU A 237 -17.45 13.41 -0.20
CA LEU A 237 -17.23 13.12 -1.62
C LEU A 237 -16.31 14.18 -2.23
N ARG A 238 -15.22 13.76 -2.88
CA ARG A 238 -14.21 14.60 -3.54
C ARG A 238 -13.73 13.95 -4.84
N LEU A 239 -12.96 14.69 -5.63
CA LEU A 239 -12.28 14.14 -6.81
C LEU A 239 -11.13 13.21 -6.40
N TYR A 240 -10.77 12.27 -7.28
CA TYR A 240 -9.59 11.42 -7.10
C TYR A 240 -8.33 12.27 -6.90
N GLY A 241 -7.47 11.85 -5.97
CA GLY A 241 -6.23 12.55 -5.62
C GLY A 241 -6.41 13.83 -4.80
N ALA A 242 -7.63 14.36 -4.63
CA ALA A 242 -7.85 15.60 -3.87
C ALA A 242 -7.42 15.52 -2.40
N GLY A 243 -7.48 14.33 -1.79
CA GLY A 243 -7.00 14.11 -0.42
C GLY A 243 -5.48 14.19 -0.24
N LEU A 244 -4.73 14.07 -1.34
CA LEU A 244 -3.27 14.20 -1.37
C LEU A 244 -2.83 15.67 -1.37
N LEU A 245 -3.73 16.57 -1.77
CA LEU A 245 -3.50 18.02 -1.85
C LEU A 245 -3.81 18.75 -0.53
N ARG A 246 -4.01 18.02 0.57
CA ARG A 246 -4.27 18.63 1.89
C ARG A 246 -2.99 19.27 2.42
N ASP A 247 -3.13 20.51 2.88
CA ASP A 247 -2.02 21.26 3.44
C ASP A 247 -1.79 20.86 4.91
N GLU A 248 -1.14 19.71 5.08
CA GLU A 248 -0.78 19.16 6.38
C GLU A 248 0.74 18.96 6.45
N PRO A 249 1.39 19.32 7.58
CA PRO A 249 2.82 19.05 7.74
C PRO A 249 3.07 17.55 7.69
N VAL A 250 4.07 17.13 6.92
CA VAL A 250 4.44 15.72 6.77
C VAL A 250 5.70 15.44 7.59
N PRO A 251 5.60 14.69 8.70
CA PRO A 251 6.77 14.26 9.46
C PRO A 251 7.65 13.30 8.66
N ASN A 252 8.94 13.23 9.00
CA ASN A 252 9.88 12.31 8.36
C ASN A 252 9.43 10.85 8.42
N SER A 253 8.80 10.43 9.52
CA SER A 253 8.29 9.07 9.67
C SER A 253 7.14 8.75 8.69
N VAL A 254 6.29 9.73 8.36
CA VAL A 254 5.20 9.54 7.38
C VAL A 254 5.77 9.49 5.96
N ALA A 255 6.73 10.35 5.64
CA ALA A 255 7.43 10.28 4.36
C ALA A 255 8.16 8.94 4.19
N ALA A 256 8.86 8.47 5.23
CA ALA A 256 9.51 7.17 5.24
C ALA A 256 8.50 6.02 5.05
N PHE A 257 7.32 6.10 5.67
CA PHE A 257 6.26 5.11 5.50
C PHE A 257 5.76 5.02 4.05
N VAL A 258 5.45 6.15 3.41
CA VAL A 258 4.99 6.18 2.02
C VAL A 258 6.09 5.68 1.07
N LEU A 259 7.35 6.05 1.31
CA LEU A 259 8.49 5.55 0.53
C LEU A 259 8.72 4.06 0.75
N LEU A 260 8.51 3.55 1.97
CA LEU A 260 8.56 2.12 2.27
C LEU A 260 7.48 1.36 1.50
N MET A 261 6.23 1.85 1.48
CA MET A 261 5.15 1.25 0.67
C MET A 261 5.52 1.16 -0.81
N LEU A 262 6.09 2.23 -1.37
CA LEU A 262 6.50 2.25 -2.77
C LEU A 262 7.68 1.28 -3.03
N ALA A 263 8.64 1.26 -2.10
CA ALA A 263 9.83 0.42 -2.18
C ALA A 263 9.51 -1.08 -2.08
N THR A 264 8.62 -1.50 -1.17
CA THR A 264 8.26 -2.91 -0.99
C THR A 264 7.54 -3.46 -2.22
N VAL A 265 6.63 -2.67 -2.78
CA VAL A 265 5.90 -3.04 -4.01
C VAL A 265 6.84 -3.06 -5.23
N THR A 266 7.83 -2.17 -5.30
CA THR A 266 8.86 -2.24 -6.35
C THR A 266 9.75 -3.47 -6.19
N PHE A 267 10.11 -3.78 -4.93
CA PHE A 267 10.93 -4.96 -4.62
C PHE A 267 10.19 -6.24 -4.96
N ASP A 268 8.88 -6.34 -4.67
CA ASP A 268 8.06 -7.51 -5.01
C ASP A 268 8.14 -7.83 -6.51
N GLY A 269 7.82 -6.86 -7.36
CA GLY A 269 7.94 -7.06 -8.80
C GLY A 269 9.39 -7.28 -9.28
N PHE A 270 10.39 -6.64 -8.65
CA PHE A 270 11.81 -6.86 -8.98
C PHE A 270 12.28 -8.28 -8.60
N HIS A 271 11.79 -8.81 -7.49
CA HIS A 271 12.18 -10.09 -6.91
C HIS A 271 11.84 -11.25 -7.85
N GLU A 272 10.74 -11.14 -8.61
CA GLU A 272 10.30 -12.12 -9.61
C GLU A 272 11.04 -12.02 -10.96
N THR A 273 12.02 -11.11 -11.12
CA THR A 273 12.70 -10.90 -12.40
C THR A 273 13.93 -11.79 -12.60
N PRO A 274 14.31 -12.11 -13.86
CA PRO A 274 15.55 -12.82 -14.16
C PRO A 274 16.83 -12.09 -13.71
N LEU A 275 16.75 -10.79 -13.44
CA LEU A 275 17.88 -10.04 -12.88
C LEU A 275 18.13 -10.43 -11.43
N MET A 276 17.06 -10.68 -10.66
CA MET A 276 17.19 -11.12 -9.27
C MET A 276 17.86 -12.50 -9.19
N ASP A 277 17.49 -13.44 -10.05
CA ASP A 277 18.15 -14.75 -10.12
C ASP A 277 19.64 -14.65 -10.44
N ARG A 278 20.02 -13.73 -11.33
CA ARG A 278 21.43 -13.46 -11.63
C ARG A 278 22.17 -12.87 -10.44
N ILE A 279 21.53 -12.01 -9.65
CA ILE A 279 22.09 -11.51 -8.39
C ILE A 279 22.28 -12.65 -7.40
N GLY A 280 21.30 -13.54 -7.25
CA GLY A 280 21.40 -14.75 -6.43
C GLY A 280 22.57 -15.64 -6.84
N THR A 281 22.68 -15.93 -8.14
CA THR A 281 23.77 -16.73 -8.71
C THR A 281 25.12 -16.07 -8.49
N ALA A 282 25.23 -14.75 -8.69
CA ALA A 282 26.47 -14.01 -8.46
C ALA A 282 26.86 -13.96 -6.97
N ALA A 283 25.88 -13.85 -6.07
CA ALA A 283 26.10 -13.88 -4.63
C ALA A 283 26.66 -15.24 -4.18
N GLN A 284 26.12 -16.35 -4.70
CA GLN A 284 26.63 -17.69 -4.42
C GLN A 284 28.00 -17.96 -5.07
N ALA A 285 28.28 -17.38 -6.24
CA ALA A 285 29.58 -17.50 -6.90
C ALA A 285 30.69 -16.70 -6.19
N SER A 286 30.33 -15.66 -5.42
CA SER A 286 31.27 -14.87 -4.65
C SER A 286 31.55 -15.52 -3.30
N ARG A 287 32.72 -16.15 -3.17
CA ARG A 287 33.17 -16.81 -1.93
C ARG A 287 32.92 -16.00 -0.64
N PRO A 288 33.33 -14.71 -0.51
CA PRO A 288 33.11 -13.98 0.73
C PRO A 288 31.62 -13.73 1.04
N VAL A 289 30.79 -13.61 0.00
CA VAL A 289 29.34 -13.41 0.18
C VAL A 289 28.68 -14.74 0.57
N ALA A 290 29.01 -15.83 -0.13
CA ALA A 290 28.51 -17.16 0.18
C ALA A 290 28.88 -17.59 1.62
N GLU A 291 30.13 -17.39 2.05
CA GLU A 291 30.57 -17.71 3.42
C GLU A 291 29.80 -16.89 4.47
N ALA A 292 29.53 -15.60 4.20
CA ALA A 292 28.73 -14.76 5.09
C ALA A 292 27.27 -15.22 5.16
N LEU A 293 26.65 -15.53 4.01
CA LEU A 293 25.28 -16.05 3.96
C LEU A 293 25.15 -17.39 4.68
N PHE A 294 26.07 -18.32 4.46
CA PHE A 294 26.10 -19.61 5.14
C PHE A 294 26.24 -19.46 6.66
N THR A 295 27.09 -18.53 7.12
CA THR A 295 27.29 -18.25 8.54
C THR A 295 26.01 -17.71 9.18
N LEU A 296 25.35 -16.75 8.52
CA LEU A 296 24.08 -16.21 8.98
C LEU A 296 22.97 -17.26 8.99
N ALA A 297 22.89 -18.06 7.93
CA ALA A 297 21.90 -19.12 7.79
C ALA A 297 22.04 -20.16 8.91
N SER A 298 23.27 -20.61 9.17
CA SER A 298 23.58 -21.54 10.25
C SER A 298 23.28 -20.98 11.64
N ALA A 299 23.42 -19.67 11.84
CA ALA A 299 23.19 -19.02 13.13
C ALA A 299 21.71 -18.78 13.44
N THR A 300 20.87 -18.53 12.42
CA THR A 300 19.47 -18.14 12.63
C THR A 300 18.43 -19.16 12.16
N GLY A 301 18.85 -20.20 11.44
CA GLY A 301 17.95 -21.19 10.85
C GLY A 301 17.12 -20.67 9.67
N LEU A 302 17.49 -19.51 9.10
CA LEU A 302 16.91 -18.97 7.86
C LEU A 302 17.79 -19.37 6.68
N ASP A 303 17.21 -19.64 5.53
CA ASP A 303 17.99 -20.07 4.36
C ASP A 303 18.85 -18.92 3.80
N GLU A 304 19.95 -19.26 3.12
CA GLU A 304 20.86 -18.29 2.50
C GLU A 304 20.12 -17.33 1.54
N THR A 305 19.19 -17.87 0.76
CA THR A 305 18.33 -17.10 -0.15
C THR A 305 17.44 -16.10 0.60
N GLN A 306 16.88 -16.49 1.76
CA GLN A 306 16.08 -15.58 2.58
C GLN A 306 16.93 -14.43 3.13
N TRP A 307 18.16 -14.71 3.57
CA TRP A 307 19.08 -13.67 4.04
C TRP A 307 19.47 -12.69 2.93
N LEU A 308 19.81 -13.21 1.74
CA LEU A 308 20.11 -12.37 0.57
C LEU A 308 18.91 -11.47 0.23
N ASN A 309 17.71 -12.06 0.13
CA ASN A 309 16.50 -11.31 -0.21
C ASN A 309 16.14 -10.31 0.89
N THR A 310 16.39 -10.63 2.16
CA THR A 310 16.19 -9.72 3.29
C THR A 310 17.13 -8.53 3.21
N ALA A 311 18.41 -8.75 2.91
CA ALA A 311 19.37 -7.68 2.72
C ALA A 311 18.95 -6.74 1.57
N ILE A 312 18.52 -7.29 0.44
CA ILE A 312 18.04 -6.49 -0.69
C ILE A 312 16.75 -5.74 -0.35
N LEU A 313 15.79 -6.39 0.32
CA LEU A 313 14.56 -5.74 0.80
C LEU A 313 14.85 -4.57 1.74
N VAL A 314 15.87 -4.65 2.60
CA VAL A 314 16.29 -3.52 3.46
C VAL A 314 16.91 -2.38 2.64
N LEU A 315 17.68 -2.69 1.59
CA LEU A 315 18.34 -1.69 0.76
C LEU A 315 17.35 -0.85 -0.07
N PHE A 316 16.22 -1.42 -0.48
CA PHE A 316 15.22 -0.72 -1.32
C PHE A 316 14.65 0.53 -0.64
N PRO A 317 14.03 0.46 0.57
CA PRO A 317 13.52 1.65 1.26
C PRO A 317 14.61 2.69 1.53
N ILE A 318 15.84 2.25 1.85
CA ILE A 318 16.99 3.15 2.05
C ILE A 318 17.29 3.90 0.75
N ALA A 319 17.40 3.18 -0.38
CA ALA A 319 17.64 3.78 -1.69
C ALA A 319 16.53 4.78 -2.06
N PHE A 320 15.26 4.44 -1.83
CA PHE A 320 14.13 5.33 -2.10
C PHE A 320 14.18 6.60 -1.25
N VAL A 321 14.52 6.49 0.04
CA VAL A 321 14.72 7.67 0.90
C VAL A 321 15.87 8.52 0.40
N LEU A 322 17.02 7.93 0.06
CA LEU A 322 18.18 8.67 -0.43
C LEU A 322 17.88 9.38 -1.76
N ILE A 323 17.25 8.68 -2.71
CA ILE A 323 16.82 9.25 -3.99
C ILE A 323 15.82 10.39 -3.77
N PHE A 324 14.81 10.19 -2.94
CA PHE A 324 13.81 11.23 -2.65
C PHE A 324 14.46 12.48 -2.03
N ARG A 325 15.39 12.31 -1.08
CA ARG A 325 16.12 13.41 -0.45
C ARG A 325 17.05 14.11 -1.45
N ALA A 326 17.76 13.36 -2.29
CA ALA A 326 18.64 13.90 -3.32
C ALA A 326 17.85 14.70 -4.36
N THR A 327 16.72 14.16 -4.83
CA THR A 327 15.79 14.86 -5.72
C THR A 327 15.28 16.13 -5.04
N GLY A 328 14.78 16.06 -3.80
CA GLY A 328 14.31 17.24 -3.07
C GLY A 328 15.38 18.33 -2.91
N ALA A 329 16.63 17.94 -2.60
CA ALA A 329 17.75 18.88 -2.54
C ALA A 329 18.05 19.50 -3.91
N TRP A 330 17.97 18.72 -4.99
CA TRP A 330 18.12 19.22 -6.36
C TRP A 330 17.00 20.20 -6.74
N MET A 331 15.75 19.91 -6.36
CA MET A 331 14.61 20.81 -6.56
C MET A 331 14.85 22.16 -5.87
N LEU A 332 15.24 22.13 -4.58
CA LEU A 332 15.52 23.36 -3.82
C LEU A 332 16.65 24.19 -4.45
N ARG A 333 17.72 23.54 -4.92
CA ARG A 333 18.84 24.22 -5.59
C ARG A 333 18.40 24.93 -6.86
N LEU A 334 17.58 24.28 -7.69
CA LEU A 334 17.08 24.87 -8.94
C LEU A 334 16.01 25.94 -8.72
N ALA A 335 15.21 25.80 -7.67
CA ALA A 335 14.16 26.77 -7.32
C ALA A 335 14.70 28.03 -6.61
N GLY A 336 15.95 28.03 -6.16
CA GLY A 336 16.55 29.13 -5.38
C GLY A 336 16.17 29.13 -3.89
N GLY A 337 15.77 27.98 -3.35
CA GLY A 337 15.38 27.80 -1.95
C GLY A 337 13.86 27.70 -1.71
N PRO A 338 13.43 27.39 -0.47
CA PRO A 338 12.02 27.35 -0.10
C PRO A 338 11.42 28.77 -0.08
N SER A 339 10.09 28.88 -0.22
CA SER A 339 9.42 30.18 -0.07
C SER A 339 9.55 30.77 1.34
N THR A 340 9.67 29.91 2.36
CA THR A 340 9.81 30.31 3.76
C THR A 340 11.12 29.75 4.32
N PRO A 341 12.00 30.59 4.89
CA PRO A 341 13.22 30.10 5.53
C PRO A 341 12.90 29.08 6.63
N GLY A 342 13.65 27.97 6.68
CA GLY A 342 13.49 26.92 7.68
C GLY A 342 12.42 25.86 7.39
N THR A 343 11.61 26.00 6.32
CA THR A 343 10.57 25.00 5.96
C THR A 343 11.02 23.94 4.98
N ALA A 344 12.26 24.04 4.45
CA ALA A 344 12.80 23.17 3.40
C ALA A 344 12.53 21.66 3.61
N GLY A 345 12.74 21.15 4.82
CA GLY A 345 12.52 19.72 5.12
C GLY A 345 11.04 19.32 5.08
N ALA A 346 10.16 20.17 5.62
CA ALA A 346 8.71 19.94 5.60
C ALA A 346 8.13 20.09 4.18
N ASP A 347 8.64 21.06 3.43
CA ASP A 347 8.27 21.30 2.04
C ASP A 347 8.63 20.13 1.14
N ILE A 348 9.85 19.58 1.29
CA ILE A 348 10.25 18.36 0.58
C ILE A 348 9.39 17.17 1.03
N ASN A 349 9.17 16.96 2.33
CA ASN A 349 8.39 15.81 2.81
C ASN A 349 6.99 15.76 2.22
N ALA A 350 6.33 16.91 2.05
CA ALA A 350 4.98 16.93 1.50
C ALA A 350 4.91 16.48 0.03
N MET A 351 6.01 16.60 -0.72
CA MET A 351 6.11 16.07 -2.08
C MET A 351 5.96 14.54 -2.12
N VAL A 352 6.11 13.83 -0.99
CA VAL A 352 5.89 12.38 -0.95
C VAL A 352 4.46 12.00 -1.36
N TRP A 353 3.47 12.88 -1.16
CA TRP A 353 2.10 12.63 -1.57
C TRP A 353 1.93 12.54 -3.08
N SER A 354 2.82 13.15 -3.88
CA SER A 354 2.80 12.97 -5.33
C SER A 354 3.22 11.57 -5.77
N LEU A 355 3.83 10.77 -4.89
CA LEU A 355 4.21 9.39 -5.17
C LEU A 355 3.08 8.40 -4.89
N VAL A 356 2.03 8.79 -4.15
CA VAL A 356 0.92 7.88 -3.83
C VAL A 356 0.12 7.44 -5.07
N PRO A 357 -0.20 8.30 -6.05
CA PRO A 357 -0.87 7.85 -7.27
C PRO A 357 -0.06 6.81 -8.05
N ILE A 358 1.28 6.91 -7.99
CA ILE A 358 2.20 5.93 -8.57
C ILE A 358 2.09 4.59 -7.83
N ALA A 359 2.16 4.63 -6.49
CA ALA A 359 2.02 3.43 -5.65
C ALA A 359 0.68 2.72 -5.91
N VAL A 360 -0.42 3.48 -5.95
CA VAL A 360 -1.77 2.97 -6.23
C VAL A 360 -1.79 2.31 -7.60
N ALA A 361 -1.37 3.01 -8.65
CA ALA A 361 -1.43 2.48 -10.00
C ALA A 361 -0.60 1.21 -10.19
N TYR A 362 0.61 1.18 -9.64
CA TYR A 362 1.44 -0.02 -9.71
C TYR A 362 0.84 -1.18 -8.91
N HIS A 363 0.36 -0.94 -7.68
CA HIS A 363 -0.30 -1.98 -6.87
C HIS A 363 -1.52 -2.55 -7.59
N LEU A 364 -2.35 -1.68 -8.21
CA LEU A 364 -3.51 -2.11 -8.99
C LEU A 364 -3.08 -2.93 -10.23
N ALA A 365 -2.08 -2.47 -10.97
CA ALA A 365 -1.60 -3.15 -12.16
C ALA A 365 -1.00 -4.52 -11.83
N HIS A 366 -0.17 -4.59 -10.78
CA HIS A 366 0.56 -5.79 -10.38
C HIS A 366 -0.35 -6.86 -9.78
N TYR A 367 -1.24 -6.50 -8.85
CA TYR A 367 -2.10 -7.49 -8.17
C TYR A 367 -3.47 -7.72 -8.83
N ALA A 368 -3.80 -7.06 -9.95
CA ALA A 368 -5.08 -7.27 -10.63
C ALA A 368 -5.30 -8.73 -11.02
N SER A 369 -4.28 -9.39 -11.58
CA SER A 369 -4.38 -10.79 -11.96
C SER A 369 -4.60 -11.69 -10.74
N LEU A 370 -3.85 -11.46 -9.65
CA LEU A 370 -3.99 -12.22 -8.40
C LEU A 370 -5.42 -12.11 -7.83
N LEU A 371 -5.97 -10.89 -7.77
CA LEU A 371 -7.32 -10.65 -7.25
C LEU A 371 -8.40 -11.30 -8.13
N ILE A 372 -8.25 -11.26 -9.46
CA ILE A 372 -9.23 -11.81 -10.40
C ILE A 372 -9.16 -13.35 -10.48
N THR A 373 -7.96 -13.92 -10.44
CA THR A 373 -7.76 -15.37 -10.57
C THR A 373 -7.86 -16.06 -9.21
N THR A 374 -6.96 -15.72 -8.29
CA THR A 374 -6.87 -16.35 -6.97
C THR A 374 -8.02 -15.90 -6.07
N GLY A 375 -8.58 -14.70 -6.27
CA GLY A 375 -9.79 -14.28 -5.55
C GLY A 375 -10.99 -15.21 -5.78
N GLN A 376 -11.03 -15.99 -6.87
CA GLN A 376 -12.10 -16.96 -7.13
C GLN A 376 -12.11 -18.10 -6.10
N PHE A 377 -10.98 -18.41 -5.45
CA PHE A 377 -10.92 -19.46 -4.41
C PHE A 377 -11.87 -19.18 -3.25
N ILE A 378 -12.28 -17.93 -3.02
CA ILE A 378 -13.27 -17.61 -1.99
C ILE A 378 -14.60 -18.33 -2.22
N VAL A 379 -14.97 -18.62 -3.46
CA VAL A 379 -16.27 -19.22 -3.80
C VAL A 379 -16.38 -20.67 -3.29
N PRO A 380 -15.44 -21.59 -3.59
CA PRO A 380 -15.44 -22.91 -2.97
C PRO A 380 -15.09 -22.85 -1.47
N LEU A 381 -14.17 -21.99 -1.04
CA LEU A 381 -13.77 -21.88 0.37
C LEU A 381 -14.89 -21.35 1.28
N ALA A 382 -15.81 -20.51 0.78
CA ALA A 382 -16.98 -20.10 1.55
C ALA A 382 -17.91 -21.29 1.85
N SER A 383 -17.97 -22.29 0.96
CA SER A 383 -18.76 -23.51 1.19
C SER A 383 -18.09 -24.51 2.13
N ASP A 384 -16.76 -24.50 2.24
CA ASP A 384 -15.98 -25.35 3.15
C ASP A 384 -14.82 -24.57 3.82
N PRO A 385 -15.11 -23.62 4.72
CA PRO A 385 -14.09 -22.70 5.23
C PRO A 385 -13.01 -23.39 6.07
N PHE A 386 -13.34 -24.53 6.68
CA PHE A 386 -12.41 -25.33 7.50
C PHE A 386 -11.71 -26.46 6.72
N GLY A 387 -12.11 -26.73 5.47
CA GLY A 387 -11.58 -27.86 4.71
C GLY A 387 -12.07 -29.23 5.23
N TRP A 388 -13.26 -29.30 5.82
CA TRP A 388 -13.80 -30.49 6.50
C TRP A 388 -14.73 -31.35 5.65
N GLY A 389 -14.95 -30.99 4.39
CA GLY A 389 -15.93 -31.70 3.56
C GLY A 389 -17.28 -30.99 3.46
N TRP A 390 -17.44 -29.78 4.03
CA TRP A 390 -18.71 -29.07 4.00
C TRP A 390 -19.08 -28.58 2.59
N ASN A 391 -20.36 -28.24 2.44
CA ASN A 391 -20.89 -27.63 1.23
C ASN A 391 -22.03 -26.64 1.56
N LEU A 392 -21.74 -25.65 2.40
CA LEU A 392 -22.74 -24.75 2.98
C LEU A 392 -23.57 -23.99 1.94
N PHE A 393 -22.97 -23.65 0.80
CA PHE A 393 -23.62 -22.87 -0.27
C PHE A 393 -23.73 -23.63 -1.60
N GLY A 394 -23.41 -24.93 -1.63
CA GLY A 394 -23.44 -25.71 -2.88
C GLY A 394 -22.27 -25.45 -3.84
N THR A 395 -21.26 -24.67 -3.44
CA THR A 395 -20.20 -24.18 -4.34
C THR A 395 -18.85 -24.90 -4.19
N ARG A 396 -18.75 -25.93 -3.34
CA ARG A 396 -17.49 -26.65 -3.07
C ARG A 396 -16.80 -27.15 -4.35
N GLY A 397 -17.56 -27.69 -5.30
CA GLY A 397 -17.04 -28.27 -6.55
C GLY A 397 -16.74 -27.26 -7.66
N ARG A 398 -16.87 -25.95 -7.40
CA ARG A 398 -16.66 -24.92 -8.42
C ARG A 398 -15.16 -24.69 -8.63
N GLY A 399 -14.68 -25.04 -9.82
CA GLY A 399 -13.29 -24.78 -10.24
C GLY A 399 -13.00 -23.30 -10.44
N VAL A 400 -11.71 -22.96 -10.40
CA VAL A 400 -11.20 -21.62 -10.72
C VAL A 400 -10.93 -21.53 -12.22
N ASP A 401 -11.44 -20.47 -12.86
CA ASP A 401 -11.12 -20.17 -14.25
C ASP A 401 -9.87 -19.29 -14.30
N LEU A 402 -8.73 -19.93 -14.59
CA LEU A 402 -7.44 -19.27 -14.74
C LEU A 402 -7.32 -18.52 -16.08
N GLY A 403 -8.21 -18.80 -17.05
CA GLY A 403 -8.26 -18.17 -18.37
C GLY A 403 -9.16 -16.93 -18.43
N ILE A 404 -9.77 -16.53 -17.31
CA ILE A 404 -10.72 -15.41 -17.24
C ILE A 404 -10.12 -14.07 -17.73
N LEU A 405 -8.81 -13.90 -17.56
CA LEU A 405 -8.08 -12.70 -17.96
C LEU A 405 -6.99 -13.07 -18.96
N SER A 406 -7.15 -12.67 -20.22
CA SER A 406 -6.12 -12.91 -21.22
C SER A 406 -4.87 -12.07 -20.93
N PRO A 407 -3.66 -12.57 -21.23
CA PRO A 407 -2.42 -11.82 -21.04
C PRO A 407 -2.41 -10.45 -21.72
N ALA A 408 -3.05 -10.32 -22.89
CA ALA A 408 -3.18 -9.05 -23.59
C ALA A 408 -4.05 -8.05 -22.81
N VAL A 409 -5.22 -8.46 -22.34
CA VAL A 409 -6.11 -7.59 -21.55
C VAL A 409 -5.41 -7.15 -20.26
N TYR A 410 -4.72 -8.07 -19.59
CA TYR A 410 -3.89 -7.75 -18.43
C TYR A 410 -2.84 -6.68 -18.77
N TRP A 411 -2.04 -6.90 -19.81
CA TRP A 411 -0.97 -5.98 -20.22
C TRP A 411 -1.50 -4.57 -20.52
N TYR A 412 -2.51 -4.43 -21.38
CA TYR A 412 -3.07 -3.12 -21.72
C TYR A 412 -3.67 -2.42 -20.49
N THR A 413 -4.37 -3.17 -19.63
CA THR A 413 -4.93 -2.62 -18.39
C THR A 413 -3.82 -2.12 -17.46
N ALA A 414 -2.78 -2.90 -17.26
CA ALA A 414 -1.62 -2.53 -16.45
C ALA A 414 -0.94 -1.26 -16.98
N VAL A 415 -0.67 -1.18 -18.29
CA VAL A 415 -0.05 0.01 -18.90
C VAL A 415 -0.94 1.25 -18.73
N ILE A 416 -2.25 1.15 -18.98
CA ILE A 416 -3.19 2.26 -18.81
C ILE A 416 -3.20 2.74 -17.36
N LEU A 417 -3.32 1.82 -16.39
CA LEU A 417 -3.29 2.15 -14.97
C LEU A 417 -2.00 2.86 -14.58
N ILE A 418 -0.85 2.32 -14.98
CA ILE A 418 0.47 2.90 -14.69
C ILE A 418 0.58 4.31 -15.27
N VAL A 419 0.24 4.52 -16.54
CA VAL A 419 0.34 5.84 -17.19
C VAL A 419 -0.61 6.84 -16.53
N VAL A 420 -1.88 6.47 -16.29
CA VAL A 420 -2.86 7.35 -15.63
C VAL A 420 -2.41 7.72 -14.22
N GLY A 421 -1.93 6.76 -13.43
CA GLY A 421 -1.41 7.02 -12.09
C GLY A 421 -0.26 8.01 -12.09
N HIS A 422 0.67 7.89 -13.04
CA HIS A 422 1.79 8.82 -13.15
C HIS A 422 1.38 10.19 -13.68
N VAL A 423 0.40 10.29 -14.59
CA VAL A 423 -0.19 11.57 -14.99
C VAL A 423 -0.79 12.29 -13.77
N LEU A 424 -1.54 11.57 -12.93
CA LEU A 424 -2.08 12.12 -11.68
C LEU A 424 -0.97 12.50 -10.70
N ALA A 425 0.11 11.72 -10.62
CA ALA A 425 1.29 12.04 -9.83
C ALA A 425 1.94 13.36 -10.27
N VAL A 426 2.11 13.57 -11.58
CA VAL A 426 2.65 14.80 -12.16
C VAL A 426 1.75 16.00 -11.81
N ILE A 427 0.43 15.84 -11.88
CA ILE A 427 -0.53 16.89 -11.50
C ILE A 427 -0.39 17.24 -10.01
N VAL A 428 -0.35 16.23 -9.12
CA VAL A 428 -0.19 16.44 -7.68
C VAL A 428 1.14 17.12 -7.37
N ALA A 429 2.24 16.63 -7.95
CA ALA A 429 3.56 17.27 -7.81
C ALA A 429 3.55 18.70 -8.29
N HIS A 430 2.86 18.98 -9.41
CA HIS A 430 2.78 20.33 -9.95
C HIS A 430 2.10 21.30 -8.98
N ILE A 431 0.93 20.89 -8.46
CA ILE A 431 0.15 21.68 -7.51
C ILE A 431 0.94 21.90 -6.21
N GLU A 432 1.56 20.86 -5.66
CA GLU A 432 2.33 20.97 -4.41
C GLU A 432 3.57 21.86 -4.57
N ALA A 433 4.27 21.79 -5.70
CA ALA A 433 5.40 22.69 -5.96
C ALA A 433 4.94 24.14 -6.23
N ALA A 434 3.80 24.36 -6.88
CA ALA A 434 3.23 25.70 -7.08
C ALA A 434 2.87 26.41 -5.77
N ARG A 435 2.53 25.65 -4.72
CA ARG A 435 2.29 26.18 -3.36
C ARG A 435 3.57 26.52 -2.60
N ARG A 436 4.67 25.81 -2.88
CA ARG A 436 5.91 25.87 -2.09
C ARG A 436 6.98 26.77 -2.66
N PHE A 437 6.95 27.06 -3.96
CA PHE A 437 7.94 27.92 -4.60
C PHE A 437 7.41 29.32 -4.91
N ALA A 438 8.29 30.31 -4.79
CA ALA A 438 7.92 31.72 -4.77
C ALA A 438 7.48 32.25 -6.15
N SER A 439 8.07 31.73 -7.23
CA SER A 439 7.84 32.21 -8.60
C SER A 439 7.53 31.07 -9.55
N HIS A 440 6.80 31.35 -10.63
CA HIS A 440 6.51 30.36 -11.67
C HIS A 440 7.79 29.75 -12.28
N ARG A 441 8.85 30.57 -12.47
CA ARG A 441 10.15 30.07 -12.92
C ARG A 441 10.77 29.08 -11.93
N ALA A 442 10.71 29.38 -10.64
CA ALA A 442 11.19 28.47 -9.59
C ALA A 442 10.39 27.17 -9.53
N VAL A 443 9.07 27.25 -9.76
CA VAL A 443 8.20 26.06 -9.90
C VAL A 443 8.66 25.18 -11.07
N LEU A 444 8.86 25.76 -12.26
CA LEU A 444 9.27 25.01 -13.45
C LEU A 444 10.65 24.37 -13.28
N LEU A 445 11.66 25.15 -12.89
CA LEU A 445 13.02 24.66 -12.69
C LEU A 445 13.09 23.64 -11.55
N GLY A 446 12.40 23.93 -10.45
CA GLY A 446 12.31 23.05 -9.28
C GLY A 446 11.57 21.76 -9.55
N GLN A 447 10.70 21.67 -10.57
CA GLN A 447 9.99 20.42 -10.90
C GLN A 447 10.77 19.50 -11.85
N LEU A 448 11.78 19.99 -12.57
CA LEU A 448 12.56 19.15 -13.50
C LEU A 448 13.16 17.89 -12.83
N PRO A 449 13.77 17.97 -11.63
CA PRO A 449 14.27 16.79 -10.92
C PRO A 449 13.16 15.77 -10.62
N MET A 450 11.99 16.26 -10.22
CA MET A 450 10.84 15.40 -9.93
C MET A 450 10.30 14.75 -11.20
N LEU A 451 10.23 15.48 -12.31
CA LEU A 451 9.84 14.93 -13.61
C LEU A 451 10.79 13.81 -14.06
N VAL A 452 12.11 14.02 -13.93
CA VAL A 452 13.12 12.99 -14.24
C VAL A 452 12.89 11.75 -13.35
N LEU A 453 12.69 11.95 -12.04
CA LEU A 453 12.41 10.85 -11.12
C LEU A 453 11.13 10.08 -11.52
N MET A 454 10.06 10.80 -11.88
CA MET A 454 8.80 10.18 -12.29
C MET A 454 8.94 9.39 -13.59
N VAL A 455 9.61 9.93 -14.61
CA VAL A 455 9.86 9.22 -15.88
C VAL A 455 10.73 7.98 -15.66
N ALA A 456 11.76 8.09 -14.83
CA ALA A 456 12.61 6.95 -14.46
C ALA A 456 11.78 5.86 -13.74
N TYR A 457 10.92 6.25 -12.81
CA TYR A 457 10.07 5.32 -12.08
C TYR A 457 9.00 4.67 -12.97
N THR A 458 8.39 5.40 -13.90
CA THR A 458 7.48 4.83 -14.91
C THR A 458 8.19 3.81 -15.77
N SER A 459 9.41 4.15 -16.20
CA SER A 459 10.21 3.27 -17.03
C SER A 459 10.60 2.00 -16.29
N LEU A 460 11.01 2.13 -15.02
CA LEU A 460 11.29 1.00 -14.13
C LEU A 460 10.05 0.13 -13.92
N SER A 461 8.90 0.75 -13.63
CA SER A 461 7.62 0.05 -13.42
C SER A 461 7.21 -0.79 -14.62
N LEU A 462 7.25 -0.19 -15.82
CA LEU A 462 6.92 -0.87 -17.07
C LEU A 462 7.96 -1.94 -17.42
N TRP A 463 9.23 -1.69 -17.14
CA TRP A 463 10.30 -2.68 -17.35
C TRP A 463 10.10 -3.92 -16.47
N ILE A 464 9.80 -3.73 -15.18
CA ILE A 464 9.51 -4.83 -14.25
C ILE A 464 8.31 -5.65 -14.75
N MET A 465 7.19 -4.98 -15.06
CA MET A 465 5.97 -5.64 -15.53
C MET A 465 6.12 -6.36 -16.87
N ALA A 466 7.11 -5.96 -17.67
CA ALA A 466 7.44 -6.59 -18.95
C ALA A 466 8.39 -7.78 -18.81
N GLN A 467 8.99 -8.00 -17.64
CA GLN A 467 9.89 -9.14 -17.45
C GLN A 467 9.08 -10.45 -17.43
N PRO A 468 9.63 -11.54 -17.96
CA PRO A 468 9.07 -12.86 -17.71
C PRO A 468 9.21 -13.18 -16.23
N ILE A 469 8.12 -13.62 -15.60
CA ILE A 469 8.14 -14.10 -14.22
C ILE A 469 8.99 -15.38 -14.19
N VAL A 470 10.04 -15.38 -13.37
CA VAL A 470 10.82 -16.58 -13.09
C VAL A 470 10.37 -17.08 -11.72
N GLY A 471 9.89 -18.32 -11.65
CA GLY A 471 9.33 -18.91 -10.44
C GLY A 471 9.44 -20.43 -10.42
#